data_AF-F9PSS9-F1
#
_entry.id   AF-F9PSS9-F1
#
_cell.length_a   1.000
_cell.length_b   1.000
_cell.length_c   1.000
_cell.angle_alpha   90.00
_cell.angle_beta   90.00
_cell.angle_gamma   90.00
#
_symmetry.space_group_name_H-M   'P 1'
#
loop_
_entity.id
_entity.type
_entity.pdbx_description
1 polymer ?
#
loop_
_entity_poly.entity_id
_entity_poly.type
_entity_poly.pdbx_seq_one_letter_code
_entity_poly.pdbx_strand_id
1 'polypeptide(L)'
;MGFRLLNKWLDQPLIEIEKIQRRQSLVEDLVLNSNLRNELEELLASISDIERINSKISFGNCNARDLIHLKNSLSAVPKIKRLFLDSNTLFSNIALNIPDTEYIYNLINSAILEDVGILLKEGNLIKIGYDDELDLIRNNKIVGKQKLIKYEVDQRNITGIKNLRLIFNKKTGYFFEVTKSYQNLVPEYFELKQTLTNANRYKTNELLTIENMIFGSESDIIEKEYELFISIRNTIKMNIKTLQKLSDIISFIDSIFSLSIVAFKNNYCKPTLNSEGIIDIKNGRHPVIESFLSSINEFIPNDTNIGQSDNLIQIITGPNMSGKSTYIRQIALIVILAQIGSFVPADSANISIVDKIFTRIGASDNLYKGESTFMVEMKEVNNILRYATKNSLLILDEVGRGTSTFDGLSLAWAILEYITKNIKSKTLFATHYHELIDLEHTFACIKNKHIQVIEDKENDEIVFLRKIMDGGANKSYGIAVAKLAGLPMEVINRSKIILDSIEKKEIQIEKDIIDSSNVIKTKVNDKIITNLNSINIEKISPMEAFGILNDLINIAKSDNE
;
A
#
# COMPACT_ATOMS: atom_id res chain seq x y z
N MET A 1 -10.41 7.19 5.64
CA MET A 1 -10.78 5.91 6.29
C MET A 1 -10.73 4.72 5.33
N GLY A 2 -11.39 4.72 4.16
CA GLY A 2 -11.28 3.62 3.20
C GLY A 2 -9.86 3.35 2.68
N PHE A 3 -9.03 4.38 2.49
CA PHE A 3 -7.59 4.19 2.21
C PHE A 3 -6.87 3.32 3.25
N ARG A 4 -7.14 3.53 4.56
CA ARG A 4 -6.54 2.74 5.65
C ARG A 4 -7.04 1.29 5.59
N LEU A 5 -8.31 1.09 5.29
CA LEU A 5 -8.89 -0.25 5.18
C LEU A 5 -8.34 -1.01 3.96
N LEU A 6 -8.18 -0.34 2.82
CA LEU A 6 -7.62 -0.94 1.61
C LEU A 6 -6.16 -1.36 1.80
N ASN A 7 -5.34 -0.53 2.45
CA ASN A 7 -3.97 -0.91 2.82
C ASN A 7 -3.97 -2.14 3.73
N LYS A 8 -4.87 -2.19 4.72
CA LYS A 8 -5.04 -3.37 5.56
C LYS A 8 -5.42 -4.62 4.74
N TRP A 9 -6.24 -4.50 3.70
CA TRP A 9 -6.56 -5.64 2.83
C TRP A 9 -5.35 -6.11 2.03
N LEU A 10 -4.53 -5.19 1.52
CA LEU A 10 -3.28 -5.52 0.83
C LEU A 10 -2.28 -6.25 1.75
N ASP A 11 -2.18 -5.82 3.02
CA ASP A 11 -1.34 -6.45 4.03
C ASP A 11 -1.91 -7.78 4.55
N GLN A 12 -3.24 -7.97 4.45
CA GLN A 12 -3.96 -9.13 4.98
C GLN A 12 -4.94 -9.71 3.95
N PRO A 13 -4.43 -10.32 2.85
CA PRO A 13 -5.28 -11.01 1.88
C PRO A 13 -6.09 -12.13 2.52
N LEU A 14 -7.30 -12.35 2.03
CA LEU A 14 -8.19 -13.39 2.56
C LEU A 14 -7.76 -14.77 2.05
N ILE A 15 -8.07 -15.80 2.84
CA ILE A 15 -7.88 -17.22 2.45
C ILE A 15 -9.21 -17.96 2.26
N GLU A 16 -10.31 -17.38 2.73
CA GLU A 16 -11.65 -17.97 2.62
C GLU A 16 -12.30 -17.54 1.30
N ILE A 17 -12.52 -18.50 0.39
CA ILE A 17 -13.08 -18.28 -0.96
C ILE A 17 -14.40 -17.50 -0.90
N GLU A 18 -15.31 -17.85 0.00
CA GLU A 18 -16.62 -17.19 0.12
C GLU A 18 -16.50 -15.69 0.44
N LYS A 19 -15.56 -15.32 1.31
CA LYS A 19 -15.32 -13.90 1.67
C LYS A 19 -14.72 -13.13 0.49
N ILE A 20 -13.85 -13.78 -0.29
CA ILE A 20 -13.25 -13.19 -1.50
C ILE A 20 -14.32 -12.97 -2.56
N GLN A 21 -15.11 -14.01 -2.86
CA GLN A 21 -16.20 -13.95 -3.84
C GLN A 21 -17.25 -12.91 -3.47
N ARG A 22 -17.58 -12.78 -2.18
CA ARG A 22 -18.48 -11.73 -1.70
C ARG A 22 -17.96 -10.33 -2.03
N ARG A 23 -16.66 -10.06 -1.85
CA ARG A 23 -16.05 -8.79 -2.25
C ARG A 23 -16.05 -8.62 -3.77
N GLN A 24 -15.64 -9.65 -4.52
CA GLN A 24 -15.62 -9.61 -5.98
C GLN A 24 -17.00 -9.31 -6.58
N SER A 25 -18.07 -9.85 -5.99
CA SER A 25 -19.44 -9.62 -6.46
C SER A 25 -19.89 -8.18 -6.22
N LEU A 26 -19.49 -7.55 -5.11
CA LEU A 26 -19.76 -6.14 -4.87
C LEU A 26 -18.94 -5.23 -5.82
N VAL A 27 -17.69 -5.61 -6.11
CA VAL A 27 -16.86 -4.91 -7.12
C VAL A 27 -17.53 -5.02 -8.49
N GLU A 28 -17.98 -6.21 -8.89
CA GLU A 28 -18.67 -6.47 -10.14
C GLU A 28 -19.94 -5.61 -10.30
N ASP A 29 -20.79 -5.55 -9.27
CA ASP A 29 -21.98 -4.71 -9.26
C ASP A 29 -21.65 -3.23 -9.61
N LEU A 30 -20.57 -2.67 -9.06
CA LEU A 30 -20.13 -1.30 -9.35
C LEU A 30 -19.43 -1.17 -10.70
N VAL A 31 -18.73 -2.21 -11.18
CA VAL A 31 -18.11 -2.21 -12.51
C VAL A 31 -19.18 -2.17 -13.60
N LEU A 32 -20.25 -2.97 -13.44
CA LEU A 32 -21.34 -3.11 -14.41
C LEU A 32 -22.33 -1.93 -14.39
N ASN A 33 -22.53 -1.28 -13.23
CA ASN A 33 -23.51 -0.21 -13.07
C ASN A 33 -22.86 1.18 -13.02
N SER A 34 -22.71 1.84 -14.18
CA SER A 34 -22.07 3.17 -14.27
C SER A 34 -22.81 4.26 -13.48
N ASN A 35 -24.14 4.26 -13.48
CA ASN A 35 -24.94 5.27 -12.77
C ASN A 35 -24.73 5.15 -11.26
N LEU A 36 -24.83 3.93 -10.72
CA LEU A 36 -24.58 3.64 -9.31
C LEU A 36 -23.18 4.09 -8.89
N ARG A 37 -22.17 3.82 -9.72
CA ARG A 37 -20.78 4.20 -9.47
C ARG A 37 -20.61 5.73 -9.44
N ASN A 38 -21.15 6.45 -10.42
CA ASN A 38 -21.01 7.91 -10.49
C ASN A 38 -21.72 8.61 -9.32
N GLU A 39 -22.95 8.19 -8.98
CA GLU A 39 -23.67 8.76 -7.84
C GLU A 39 -22.96 8.46 -6.51
N LEU A 40 -22.41 7.25 -6.37
CA LEU A 40 -21.64 6.88 -5.18
C LEU A 40 -20.35 7.71 -5.04
N GLU A 41 -19.68 8.03 -6.15
CA GLU A 41 -18.47 8.86 -6.16
C GLU A 41 -18.73 10.25 -5.54
N GLU A 42 -19.80 10.92 -6.00
CA GLU A 42 -20.19 12.24 -5.49
C GLU A 42 -20.56 12.19 -4.00
N LEU A 43 -21.28 11.15 -3.58
CA LEU A 43 -21.67 10.98 -2.18
C LEU A 43 -20.47 10.71 -1.28
N LEU A 44 -19.55 9.82 -1.68
CA LEU A 44 -18.34 9.51 -0.92
C LEU A 44 -17.40 10.72 -0.84
N ALA A 45 -17.29 11.53 -1.90
CA ALA A 45 -16.46 12.74 -1.90
C ALA A 45 -16.89 13.78 -0.85
N SER A 46 -18.18 13.79 -0.48
CA SER A 46 -18.72 14.68 0.56
C SER A 46 -18.45 14.21 2.00
N ILE A 47 -18.00 12.96 2.17
CA ILE A 47 -17.77 12.35 3.48
C ILE A 47 -16.35 12.61 3.95
N SER A 48 -16.22 13.24 5.12
CA SER A 48 -14.95 13.44 5.81
C SER A 48 -14.51 12.21 6.60
N ASP A 49 -13.33 12.26 7.23
CA ASP A 49 -12.80 11.15 8.04
C ASP A 49 -13.56 11.00 9.38
N ILE A 50 -14.73 10.34 9.33
CA ILE A 50 -15.60 10.08 10.49
C ILE A 50 -14.83 9.35 11.59
N GLU A 51 -14.01 8.36 11.25
CA GLU A 51 -13.21 7.60 12.21
C GLU A 51 -12.31 8.53 13.05
N ARG A 52 -11.60 9.46 12.41
CA ARG A 52 -10.72 10.42 13.09
C ARG A 52 -11.49 11.44 13.94
N ILE A 53 -12.61 11.95 13.42
CA ILE A 53 -13.48 12.86 14.20
C ILE A 53 -14.01 12.14 15.44
N ASN A 54 -14.42 10.88 15.29
CA ASN A 54 -14.92 10.05 16.37
C ASN A 54 -13.85 9.78 17.44
N SER A 55 -12.58 9.56 17.05
CA SER A 55 -11.47 9.51 18.01
C SER A 55 -11.34 10.82 18.79
N LYS A 56 -11.39 11.98 18.12
CA LYS A 56 -11.31 13.29 18.79
C LYS A 56 -12.46 13.52 19.77
N ILE A 57 -13.68 13.12 19.43
CA ILE A 57 -14.86 13.19 20.32
C ILE A 57 -14.62 12.35 21.58
N SER A 58 -14.10 11.13 21.42
CA SER A 58 -13.79 10.22 22.53
C SER A 58 -12.79 10.83 23.52
N PHE A 59 -11.71 11.43 23.00
CA PHE A 59 -10.65 12.06 23.79
C PHE A 59 -10.99 13.48 24.29
N GLY A 60 -12.14 14.05 23.91
CA GLY A 60 -12.52 15.41 24.32
C GLY A 60 -11.75 16.53 23.61
N ASN A 61 -11.12 16.23 22.47
CA ASN A 61 -10.32 17.19 21.68
C ASN A 61 -11.03 17.63 20.39
N CYS A 62 -12.31 17.25 20.22
CA CYS A 62 -13.14 17.67 19.08
C CYS A 62 -13.47 19.16 19.18
N ASN A 63 -13.26 19.91 18.09
CA ASN A 63 -13.65 21.32 17.97
C ASN A 63 -14.98 21.48 17.18
N ALA A 64 -15.47 22.72 17.03
CA ALA A 64 -16.74 22.98 16.34
C ALA A 64 -16.69 22.67 14.83
N ARG A 65 -15.56 22.94 14.16
CA ARG A 65 -15.37 22.56 12.75
C ARG A 65 -15.44 21.05 12.54
N ASP A 66 -14.85 20.27 13.44
CA ASP A 66 -14.94 18.81 13.39
C ASP A 66 -16.41 18.34 13.46
N LEU A 67 -17.26 18.98 14.29
CA LEU A 67 -18.70 18.68 14.31
C LEU A 67 -19.41 19.08 13.01
N ILE A 68 -19.04 20.20 12.39
CA ILE A 68 -19.60 20.59 11.08
C ILE A 68 -19.17 19.61 9.98
N HIS A 69 -17.91 19.16 9.96
CA HIS A 69 -17.47 18.09 9.05
C HIS A 69 -18.24 16.79 9.28
N LEU A 70 -18.50 16.42 10.54
CA LEU A 70 -19.34 15.29 10.88
C LEU A 70 -20.76 15.48 10.34
N LYS A 71 -21.42 16.61 10.63
CA LYS A 71 -22.76 16.94 10.11
C LYS A 71 -22.84 16.77 8.59
N ASN A 72 -21.89 17.38 7.87
CA ASN A 72 -21.86 17.32 6.41
C ASN A 72 -21.70 15.88 5.91
N SER A 73 -20.86 15.08 6.57
CA SER A 73 -20.69 13.66 6.27
C SER A 73 -21.97 12.85 6.53
N LEU A 74 -22.65 13.10 7.65
CA LEU A 74 -23.89 12.42 8.02
C LEU A 74 -25.04 12.76 7.05
N SER A 75 -25.01 13.93 6.41
CA SER A 75 -26.03 14.32 5.42
C SER A 75 -26.05 13.43 4.17
N ALA A 76 -24.92 12.80 3.84
CA ALA A 76 -24.80 11.88 2.70
C ALA A 76 -25.31 10.47 3.02
N VAL A 77 -25.31 10.07 4.29
CA VAL A 77 -25.63 8.69 4.73
C VAL A 77 -27.02 8.23 4.30
N PRO A 78 -28.11 9.01 4.48
CA PRO A 78 -29.43 8.61 4.00
C PRO A 78 -29.49 8.46 2.47
N LYS A 79 -28.75 9.29 1.72
CA LYS A 79 -28.68 9.22 0.26
C LYS A 79 -27.98 7.94 -0.20
N ILE A 80 -26.85 7.58 0.42
CA ILE A 80 -26.15 6.30 0.15
C ILE A 80 -27.07 5.11 0.46
N LYS A 81 -27.76 5.15 1.61
CA LYS A 81 -28.70 4.08 1.99
C LYS A 81 -29.81 3.91 0.95
N ARG A 82 -30.40 5.00 0.49
CA ARG A 82 -31.43 4.99 -0.55
C ARG A 82 -30.90 4.47 -1.89
N LEU A 83 -29.74 4.96 -2.32
CA LEU A 83 -29.07 4.52 -3.55
C LEU A 83 -28.88 2.99 -3.60
N PHE A 84 -28.49 2.39 -2.47
CA PHE A 84 -28.31 0.94 -2.37
C PHE A 84 -29.61 0.12 -2.21
N LEU A 85 -30.67 0.72 -1.70
CA LEU A 85 -31.99 0.08 -1.66
C LEU A 85 -32.66 0.14 -3.04
N ASP A 86 -32.56 1.27 -3.73
CA ASP A 86 -33.19 1.49 -5.03
C ASP A 86 -32.49 0.71 -6.16
N SER A 87 -31.20 0.39 -6.00
CA SER A 87 -30.40 -0.32 -7.01
C SER A 87 -30.64 -1.84 -7.09
N ASN A 88 -31.35 -2.45 -6.13
CA ASN A 88 -31.57 -3.92 -6.07
C ASN A 88 -30.26 -4.75 -6.22
N THR A 89 -29.15 -4.23 -5.71
CA THR A 89 -27.82 -4.85 -5.81
C THR A 89 -27.47 -5.63 -4.53
N LEU A 90 -26.31 -6.29 -4.51
CA LEU A 90 -25.78 -6.93 -3.29
C LEU A 90 -25.53 -5.91 -2.16
N PHE A 91 -25.51 -4.61 -2.48
CA PHE A 91 -25.40 -3.53 -1.51
C PHE A 91 -26.67 -3.33 -0.67
N SER A 92 -27.84 -3.87 -1.04
CA SER A 92 -29.05 -3.73 -0.23
C SER A 92 -28.88 -4.30 1.19
N ASN A 93 -28.15 -5.41 1.33
CA ASN A 93 -27.81 -5.98 2.64
C ASN A 93 -26.87 -5.07 3.46
N ILE A 94 -25.99 -4.33 2.79
CA ILE A 94 -25.11 -3.35 3.44
C ILE A 94 -25.95 -2.15 3.90
N ALA A 95 -26.88 -1.69 3.05
CA ALA A 95 -27.78 -0.58 3.34
C ALA A 95 -28.65 -0.81 4.59
N LEU A 96 -29.13 -2.04 4.79
CA LEU A 96 -29.89 -2.43 5.98
C LEU A 96 -29.06 -2.34 7.27
N ASN A 97 -27.74 -2.47 7.18
CA ASN A 97 -26.83 -2.41 8.32
C ASN A 97 -26.29 -1.00 8.61
N ILE A 98 -26.50 -0.04 7.70
CA ILE A 98 -26.13 1.37 7.91
C ILE A 98 -26.94 1.90 9.11
N PRO A 99 -26.25 2.32 10.19
CA PRO A 99 -26.93 2.81 11.38
C PRO A 99 -27.67 4.12 11.07
N ASP A 100 -28.77 4.34 11.78
CA ASP A 100 -29.44 5.63 11.77
C ASP A 100 -28.63 6.65 12.58
N THR A 101 -28.26 7.75 11.92
CA THR A 101 -27.50 8.85 12.50
C THR A 101 -28.23 10.19 12.38
N GLU A 102 -29.52 10.17 12.04
CA GLU A 102 -30.33 11.37 11.85
C GLU A 102 -30.40 12.23 13.11
N TYR A 103 -30.52 11.61 14.29
CA TYR A 103 -30.48 12.31 15.57
C TYR A 103 -29.19 13.13 15.76
N ILE A 104 -28.03 12.55 15.42
CA ILE A 104 -26.72 13.23 15.55
C ILE A 104 -26.62 14.38 14.55
N TYR A 105 -27.06 14.15 13.30
CA TYR A 105 -27.12 15.18 12.28
C TYR A 105 -28.00 16.37 12.74
N ASN A 106 -29.22 16.08 13.20
CA ASN A 106 -30.18 17.11 13.63
C ASN A 106 -29.67 17.87 14.85
N LEU A 107 -29.04 17.20 15.82
CA LEU A 107 -28.43 17.85 16.98
C LEU A 107 -27.35 18.86 16.57
N ILE A 108 -26.44 18.46 15.69
CA ILE A 108 -25.38 19.38 15.23
C ILE A 108 -25.98 20.49 14.38
N ASN A 109 -26.96 20.16 13.52
CA ASN A 109 -27.57 21.12 12.62
C ASN A 109 -28.39 22.19 13.34
N SER A 110 -29.10 21.85 14.41
CA SER A 110 -29.85 22.84 15.21
C SER A 110 -28.94 23.65 16.13
N ALA A 111 -27.81 23.07 16.56
CA ALA A 111 -26.99 23.68 17.61
C ALA A 111 -25.78 24.48 17.13
N ILE A 112 -25.04 24.00 16.12
CA ILE A 112 -23.72 24.57 15.75
C ILE A 112 -23.85 25.46 14.51
N LEU A 113 -23.23 26.64 14.54
CA LEU A 113 -23.13 27.57 13.41
C LEU A 113 -22.30 26.97 12.26
N GLU A 114 -22.61 27.34 11.01
CA GLU A 114 -21.86 26.82 9.85
C GLU A 114 -20.47 27.44 9.72
N ASP A 115 -20.37 28.75 9.95
CA ASP A 115 -19.12 29.51 9.89
C ASP A 115 -18.51 29.65 11.29
N VAL A 116 -17.91 28.56 11.77
CA VAL A 116 -17.23 28.49 13.07
C VAL A 116 -15.71 28.60 12.92
N GLY A 117 -15.12 29.40 13.82
CA GLY A 117 -13.67 29.46 14.01
C GLY A 117 -13.08 28.12 14.50
N ILE A 118 -11.75 28.00 14.44
CA ILE A 118 -11.04 26.81 14.94
C ILE A 118 -10.93 26.85 16.48
N LEU A 119 -10.74 28.05 17.03
CA LEU A 119 -10.52 28.27 18.45
C LEU A 119 -11.86 28.40 19.16
N LEU A 120 -12.14 27.46 20.07
CA LEU A 120 -13.36 27.46 20.90
C LEU A 120 -13.50 28.71 21.78
N LYS A 121 -12.41 29.46 21.97
CA LYS A 121 -12.35 30.67 22.81
C LYS A 121 -12.72 31.97 22.07
N GLU A 122 -12.94 31.91 20.75
CA GLU A 122 -13.32 33.09 19.95
C GLU A 122 -14.83 33.34 19.96
N GLY A 123 -15.61 32.44 20.57
CA GLY A 123 -17.07 32.49 20.57
C GLY A 123 -17.68 32.21 19.19
N ASN A 124 -18.96 32.55 19.02
CA ASN A 124 -19.72 32.38 17.78
C ASN A 124 -19.83 30.90 17.36
N LEU A 125 -20.16 30.03 18.32
CA LEU A 125 -20.25 28.58 18.11
C LEU A 125 -21.69 28.10 17.93
N ILE A 126 -22.62 28.66 18.70
CA ILE A 126 -23.98 28.14 18.87
C ILE A 126 -24.98 28.95 18.04
N LYS A 127 -25.95 28.29 17.40
CA LYS A 127 -27.02 28.96 16.63
C LYS A 127 -27.99 29.73 17.54
N ILE A 128 -28.57 30.79 17.00
CA ILE A 128 -29.71 31.47 17.62
C ILE A 128 -30.91 30.53 17.61
N GLY A 129 -31.65 30.47 18.72
CA GLY A 129 -32.81 29.60 18.93
C GLY A 129 -32.47 28.22 19.50
N TYR A 130 -31.19 27.95 19.81
CA TYR A 130 -30.80 26.69 20.44
C TYR A 130 -30.94 26.73 21.98
N ASP A 131 -30.65 27.87 22.60
CA ASP A 131 -30.69 28.06 24.04
C ASP A 131 -31.22 29.46 24.37
N ASP A 132 -32.36 29.51 25.08
CA ASP A 132 -33.07 30.76 25.39
C ASP A 132 -32.25 31.70 26.27
N GLU A 133 -31.43 31.14 27.18
CA GLU A 133 -30.59 31.91 28.08
C GLU A 133 -29.43 32.58 27.32
N LEU A 134 -28.74 31.84 26.45
CA LEU A 134 -27.71 32.39 25.57
C LEU A 134 -28.27 33.50 24.67
N ASP A 135 -29.47 33.31 24.12
CA ASP A 135 -30.11 34.31 23.27
C ASP A 135 -30.51 35.56 24.05
N LEU A 136 -30.94 35.42 25.31
CA LEU A 136 -31.18 36.55 26.20
C LEU A 136 -29.90 37.35 26.46
N ILE A 137 -28.78 36.67 26.74
CA ILE A 137 -27.48 37.32 26.98
C ILE A 137 -27.01 38.05 25.70
N ARG A 138 -27.17 37.43 24.53
CA ARG A 138 -26.87 38.05 23.22
C ARG A 138 -27.73 39.29 22.97
N ASN A 139 -29.02 39.24 23.29
CA ASN A 139 -29.92 40.39 23.12
C ASN A 139 -29.55 41.55 24.04
N ASN A 140 -29.16 41.27 25.29
CA ASN A 140 -28.70 42.30 26.23
C ASN A 140 -27.50 43.09 25.69
N LYS A 141 -26.57 42.41 24.99
CA LYS A 141 -25.44 43.06 24.31
C LYS A 141 -25.89 44.04 23.21
N ILE A 142 -26.88 43.65 22.40
CA ILE A 142 -27.43 44.48 21.33
C ILE A 142 -28.13 45.72 21.93
N VAL A 143 -28.97 45.51 22.94
CA VAL A 143 -29.66 46.58 23.67
C VAL A 143 -28.65 47.53 24.33
N GLY A 144 -27.58 47.00 24.94
CA GLY A 144 -26.49 47.79 25.52
C GLY A 144 -25.81 48.70 24.50
N LYS A 145 -25.48 48.18 23.31
CA LYS A 145 -24.89 49.00 22.21
C LYS A 145 -25.85 50.09 21.72
N GLN A 146 -27.14 49.80 21.63
CA GLN A 146 -28.14 50.81 21.25
C GLN A 146 -28.25 51.91 22.30
N LYS A 147 -28.26 51.54 23.60
CA LYS A 147 -28.22 52.50 24.71
C LYS A 147 -26.95 53.35 24.68
N LEU A 148 -25.81 52.76 24.34
CA LEU A 148 -24.53 53.48 24.23
C LEU A 148 -24.60 54.61 23.19
N ILE A 149 -25.12 54.30 21.99
CA ILE A 149 -25.29 55.29 20.91
C ILE A 149 -26.25 56.39 21.32
N LYS A 150 -27.40 56.00 21.90
CA LYS A 150 -28.40 56.96 22.37
C LYS A 150 -27.83 57.87 23.46
N TYR A 151 -27.09 57.30 24.41
CA TYR A 151 -26.48 58.03 25.51
C TYR A 151 -25.41 59.02 25.02
N GLU A 152 -24.61 58.68 24.00
CA GLU A 152 -23.69 59.65 23.38
C GLU A 152 -24.42 60.87 22.81
N VAL A 153 -25.51 60.64 22.08
CA VAL A 153 -26.32 61.71 21.48
C VAL A 153 -26.97 62.58 22.56
N ASP A 154 -27.57 61.94 23.56
CA ASP A 154 -28.21 62.64 24.68
C ASP A 154 -27.20 63.52 25.42
N GLN A 155 -26.01 62.99 25.72
CA GLN A 155 -24.94 63.74 26.38
C GLN A 155 -24.39 64.88 25.52
N ARG A 156 -24.25 64.68 24.20
CA ARG A 156 -23.85 65.74 23.27
C ARG A 156 -24.86 66.89 23.26
N ASN A 157 -26.15 66.57 23.32
CA ASN A 157 -27.23 67.56 23.34
C ASN A 157 -27.32 68.29 24.68
N ILE A 158 -27.22 67.58 25.81
CA ILE A 158 -27.30 68.15 27.16
C ILE A 158 -26.12 69.10 27.45
N THR A 159 -24.90 68.70 27.07
CA THR A 159 -23.68 69.47 27.37
C THR A 159 -23.40 70.59 26.36
N GLY A 160 -23.98 70.52 25.17
CA GLY A 160 -23.67 71.43 24.05
C GLY A 160 -22.29 71.21 23.43
N ILE A 161 -21.55 70.18 23.84
CA ILE A 161 -20.20 69.87 23.35
C ILE A 161 -20.30 69.18 21.99
N LYS A 162 -20.27 69.95 20.90
CA LYS A 162 -20.46 69.44 19.52
C LYS A 162 -19.55 68.27 19.14
N ASN A 163 -18.34 68.23 19.68
CA ASN A 163 -17.33 67.21 19.36
C ASN A 163 -17.20 66.11 20.42
N LEU A 164 -18.15 65.98 21.35
CA LEU A 164 -18.18 64.88 22.32
C LEU A 164 -18.29 63.55 21.58
N ARG A 165 -17.35 62.62 21.79
CA ARG A 165 -17.34 61.30 21.15
C ARG A 165 -17.06 60.21 22.16
N LEU A 166 -17.69 59.05 21.99
CA LEU A 166 -17.29 57.84 22.70
C LEU A 166 -16.08 57.19 22.02
N ILE A 167 -15.09 56.80 22.81
CA ILE A 167 -13.90 56.09 22.36
C ILE A 167 -13.74 54.83 23.18
N PHE A 168 -13.45 53.72 22.49
CA PHE A 168 -13.19 52.43 23.11
C PHE A 168 -11.67 52.16 23.20
N ASN A 169 -11.22 51.75 24.39
CA ASN A 169 -9.87 51.23 24.62
C ASN A 169 -9.96 49.78 25.13
N LYS A 170 -9.24 48.86 24.48
CA LYS A 170 -9.24 47.42 24.82
C LYS A 170 -8.92 47.10 26.29
N LYS A 171 -8.11 47.91 26.98
CA LYS A 171 -7.71 47.65 28.39
C LYS A 171 -8.56 48.41 29.41
N THR A 172 -9.09 49.57 29.04
CA THR A 172 -9.68 50.52 30.00
C THR A 172 -11.15 50.83 29.72
N GLY A 173 -11.71 50.33 28.62
CA GLY A 173 -13.14 50.40 28.33
C GLY A 173 -13.59 51.61 27.51
N TYR A 174 -14.87 51.99 27.62
CA TYR A 174 -15.45 53.16 26.95
C TYR A 174 -15.23 54.45 27.74
N PHE A 175 -14.97 55.54 27.02
CA PHE A 175 -14.80 56.90 27.56
C PHE A 175 -15.45 57.95 26.68
N PHE A 176 -15.92 59.02 27.30
CA PHE A 176 -16.18 60.27 26.59
C PHE A 176 -14.90 61.04 26.40
N GLU A 177 -14.51 61.32 25.16
CA GLU A 177 -13.38 62.20 24.86
C GLU A 177 -13.89 63.62 24.56
N VAL A 178 -13.32 64.59 25.28
CA VAL A 178 -13.65 66.01 25.17
C VAL A 178 -12.36 66.78 24.90
N THR A 179 -12.34 67.62 23.85
CA THR A 179 -11.19 68.47 23.56
C THR A 179 -11.03 69.54 24.66
N LYS A 180 -9.78 69.93 24.96
CA LYS A 180 -9.50 70.91 26.03
C LYS A 180 -10.25 72.25 25.87
N SER A 181 -10.58 72.62 24.63
CA SER A 181 -11.40 73.81 24.32
C SER A 181 -12.80 73.80 24.92
N TYR A 182 -13.36 72.63 25.21
CA TYR A 182 -14.71 72.45 25.77
C TYR A 182 -14.70 72.00 27.23
N GLN A 183 -13.55 72.05 27.90
CA GLN A 183 -13.39 71.57 29.27
C GLN A 183 -14.31 72.29 30.26
N ASN A 184 -14.59 73.57 30.04
CA ASN A 184 -15.48 74.38 30.89
C ASN A 184 -16.96 73.98 30.77
N LEU A 185 -17.33 73.21 29.74
CA LEU A 185 -18.69 72.71 29.52
C LEU A 185 -18.89 71.27 30.04
N VAL A 186 -17.85 70.65 30.59
CA VAL A 186 -17.91 69.28 31.13
C VAL A 186 -18.66 69.30 32.46
N PRO A 187 -19.77 68.56 32.61
CA PRO A 187 -20.53 68.51 33.85
C PRO A 187 -19.77 67.83 35.00
N GLU A 188 -20.14 68.11 36.25
CA GLU A 188 -19.48 67.51 37.43
C GLU A 188 -19.59 65.99 37.51
N TYR A 189 -20.64 65.39 36.94
CA TYR A 189 -20.83 63.93 36.94
C TYR A 189 -19.95 63.20 35.91
N PHE A 190 -19.15 63.93 35.12
CA PHE A 190 -18.11 63.37 34.27
C PHE A 190 -16.82 63.23 35.09
N GLU A 191 -16.52 62.02 35.52
CA GLU A 191 -15.29 61.73 36.25
C GLU A 191 -14.10 61.64 35.29
N LEU A 192 -13.08 62.48 35.48
CA LEU A 192 -11.86 62.44 34.68
C LEU A 192 -11.10 61.13 34.93
N LYS A 193 -10.79 60.38 33.86
CA LYS A 193 -10.03 59.11 33.94
C LYS A 193 -8.67 59.18 33.27
N GLN A 194 -8.51 59.99 32.22
CA GLN A 194 -7.23 60.11 31.52
C GLN A 194 -7.07 61.48 30.86
N THR A 195 -5.89 62.08 31.00
CA THR A 195 -5.51 63.33 30.32
C THR A 195 -4.65 63.00 29.11
N LEU A 196 -4.98 63.55 27.95
CA LEU A 196 -4.20 63.46 26.71
C LEU A 196 -3.61 64.83 26.35
N THR A 197 -2.75 64.84 25.32
CA THR A 197 -2.12 66.06 24.81
C THR A 197 -3.16 67.11 24.40
N ASN A 198 -4.22 66.72 23.69
CA ASN A 198 -5.23 67.64 23.13
C ASN A 198 -6.67 67.43 23.66
N ALA A 199 -6.89 66.41 24.50
CA ALA A 199 -8.22 66.05 24.99
C ALA A 199 -8.14 65.43 26.39
N ASN A 200 -9.29 65.35 27.05
CA ASN A 200 -9.46 64.65 28.31
C ASN A 200 -10.52 63.56 28.13
N ARG A 201 -10.34 62.43 28.80
CA ARG A 201 -11.26 61.30 28.79
C ARG A 201 -11.97 61.19 30.12
N TYR A 202 -13.28 61.10 30.04
CA TYR A 202 -14.19 61.08 31.17
C TYR A 202 -15.04 59.82 31.16
N LYS A 203 -15.53 59.45 32.34
CA LYS A 203 -16.46 58.34 32.54
C LYS A 203 -17.62 58.80 33.43
N THR A 204 -18.81 58.28 33.17
CA THR A 204 -20.01 58.57 33.97
C THR A 204 -20.54 57.28 34.56
N ASN A 205 -21.31 57.36 35.65
CA ASN A 205 -21.93 56.17 36.26
C ASN A 205 -22.86 55.44 35.27
N GLU A 206 -23.62 56.18 34.45
CA GLU A 206 -24.47 55.58 33.41
C GLU A 206 -23.65 54.96 32.26
N LEU A 207 -22.48 55.53 31.92
CA LEU A 207 -21.59 54.88 30.97
C LEU A 207 -21.05 53.55 31.53
N LEU A 208 -20.76 53.49 32.84
CA LEU A 208 -20.35 52.27 33.52
C LEU A 208 -21.48 51.22 33.55
N THR A 209 -22.74 51.61 33.77
CA THR A 209 -23.87 50.66 33.74
C THR A 209 -24.09 50.08 32.34
N ILE A 210 -24.06 50.92 31.30
CA ILE A 210 -24.16 50.49 29.90
C ILE A 210 -22.96 49.60 29.53
N GLU A 211 -21.76 49.98 29.97
CA GLU A 211 -20.54 49.22 29.73
C GLU A 211 -20.58 47.83 30.39
N ASN A 212 -21.09 47.71 31.62
CA ASN A 212 -21.27 46.43 32.28
C ASN A 212 -22.30 45.54 31.56
N MET A 213 -23.37 46.12 31.01
CA MET A 213 -24.32 45.38 30.15
C MET A 213 -23.65 44.85 28.87
N ILE A 214 -22.65 45.57 28.32
CA ILE A 214 -21.95 45.18 27.11
C ILE A 214 -20.82 44.17 27.40
N PHE A 215 -19.94 44.43 28.37
CA PHE A 215 -18.76 43.60 28.63
C PHE A 215 -19.01 42.41 29.54
N GLY A 216 -19.91 42.52 30.53
CA GLY A 216 -20.34 41.34 31.29
C GLY A 216 -20.89 40.27 30.34
N SER A 217 -21.70 40.69 29.37
CA SER A 217 -22.30 39.76 28.39
C SER A 217 -21.28 39.04 27.50
N GLU A 218 -20.08 39.57 27.21
CA GLU A 218 -19.21 38.95 26.20
C GLU A 218 -18.42 37.76 26.73
N SER A 219 -17.87 37.84 27.95
CA SER A 219 -17.29 36.68 28.63
C SER A 219 -18.35 35.62 28.90
N ASP A 220 -19.53 36.05 29.36
CA ASP A 220 -20.62 35.16 29.72
C ASP A 220 -21.19 34.44 28.49
N ILE A 221 -21.25 35.10 27.32
CA ILE A 221 -21.59 34.47 26.04
C ILE A 221 -20.56 33.38 25.71
N ILE A 222 -19.27 33.67 25.77
CA ILE A 222 -18.22 32.71 25.39
C ILE A 222 -18.22 31.51 26.34
N GLU A 223 -18.36 31.74 27.64
CA GLU A 223 -18.44 30.68 28.65
C GLU A 223 -19.67 29.81 28.43
N LYS A 224 -20.86 30.42 28.28
CA LYS A 224 -22.11 29.70 28.00
C LYS A 224 -22.06 28.93 26.68
N GLU A 225 -21.52 29.52 25.61
CA GLU A 225 -21.32 28.82 24.33
C GLU A 225 -20.41 27.61 24.48
N TYR A 226 -19.32 27.74 25.26
CA TYR A 226 -18.39 26.64 25.52
C TYR A 226 -19.04 25.52 26.34
N GLU A 227 -19.83 25.86 27.36
CA GLU A 227 -20.61 24.90 28.15
C GLU A 227 -21.60 24.13 27.27
N LEU A 228 -22.38 24.85 26.45
CA LEU A 228 -23.34 24.25 25.51
C LEU A 228 -22.62 23.34 24.51
N PHE A 229 -21.49 23.79 23.96
CA PHE A 229 -20.66 22.99 23.06
C PHE A 229 -20.17 21.69 23.72
N ILE A 230 -19.68 21.75 24.97
CA ILE A 230 -19.27 20.56 25.72
C ILE A 230 -20.46 19.62 25.91
N SER A 231 -21.63 20.15 26.27
CA SER A 231 -22.85 19.37 26.44
C SER A 231 -23.22 18.62 25.16
N ILE A 232 -23.25 19.33 24.02
CA ILE A 232 -23.51 18.74 22.69
C ILE A 232 -22.50 17.62 22.40
N ARG A 233 -21.21 17.88 22.60
CA ARG A 233 -20.15 16.89 22.37
C ARG A 233 -20.32 15.65 23.26
N ASN A 234 -20.71 15.83 24.51
CA ASN A 234 -20.95 14.72 25.44
C ASN A 234 -22.16 13.88 25.02
N THR A 235 -23.22 14.53 24.52
CA THR A 235 -24.39 13.83 23.95
C THR A 235 -24.01 13.01 22.72
N ILE A 236 -23.17 13.55 21.82
CA ILE A 236 -22.66 12.80 20.66
C ILE A 236 -21.76 11.65 21.11
N LYS A 237 -20.94 11.86 22.14
CA LYS A 237 -20.06 10.82 22.71
C LYS A 237 -20.82 9.60 23.23
N MET A 238 -22.08 9.75 23.68
CA MET A 238 -22.92 8.60 24.05
C MET A 238 -23.21 7.67 22.85
N ASN A 239 -23.12 8.18 21.62
CA ASN A 239 -23.39 7.46 20.38
C ASN A 239 -22.11 7.04 19.64
N ILE A 240 -20.96 6.99 20.34
CA ILE A 240 -19.65 6.73 19.72
C ILE A 240 -19.60 5.41 18.94
N LYS A 241 -20.25 4.36 19.46
CA LYS A 241 -20.30 3.03 18.82
C LYS A 241 -21.07 3.05 17.51
N THR A 242 -22.12 3.86 17.43
CA THR A 242 -22.92 4.06 16.22
C THR A 242 -22.07 4.71 15.13
N LEU A 243 -21.29 5.74 15.50
CA LEU A 243 -20.36 6.39 14.57
C LEU A 243 -19.20 5.49 14.14
N GLN A 244 -18.68 4.63 15.03
CA GLN A 244 -17.68 3.61 14.67
C GLN A 244 -18.24 2.63 13.63
N LYS A 245 -19.43 2.07 13.89
CA LYS A 245 -20.09 1.17 12.95
C LYS A 245 -20.32 1.83 11.60
N LEU A 246 -20.74 3.10 11.60
CA LEU A 246 -20.89 3.87 10.37
C LEU A 246 -19.55 4.01 9.63
N SER A 247 -18.48 4.41 10.33
CA SER A 247 -17.17 4.58 9.71
C SER A 247 -16.63 3.28 9.12
N ASP A 248 -16.86 2.15 9.77
CA ASP A 248 -16.46 0.83 9.25
C ASP A 248 -17.19 0.48 7.95
N ILE A 249 -18.51 0.71 7.92
CA ILE A 249 -19.35 0.44 6.75
C ILE A 249 -18.97 1.36 5.59
N ILE A 250 -18.83 2.67 5.84
CA ILE A 250 -18.44 3.63 4.79
C ILE A 250 -17.02 3.34 4.30
N SER A 251 -16.08 2.99 5.19
CA SER A 251 -14.73 2.59 4.77
C SER A 251 -14.76 1.36 3.87
N PHE A 252 -15.59 0.37 4.20
CA PHE A 252 -15.78 -0.82 3.38
C PHE A 252 -16.33 -0.48 2.00
N ILE A 253 -17.37 0.37 1.93
CA ILE A 253 -17.96 0.84 0.67
C ILE A 253 -16.92 1.59 -0.16
N ASP A 254 -16.18 2.51 0.44
CA ASP A 254 -15.11 3.30 -0.20
C ASP A 254 -14.00 2.40 -0.77
N SER A 255 -13.58 1.38 -0.01
CA SER A 255 -12.58 0.41 -0.50
C SER A 255 -13.11 -0.42 -1.69
N ILE A 256 -14.35 -0.91 -1.65
CA ILE A 256 -14.95 -1.64 -2.79
C ILE A 256 -15.12 -0.72 -4.01
N PHE A 257 -15.57 0.51 -3.79
CA PHE A 257 -15.69 1.53 -4.83
C PHE A 257 -14.34 1.78 -5.50
N SER A 258 -13.28 1.98 -4.72
CA SER A 258 -11.92 2.17 -5.24
C SER A 258 -11.45 1.01 -6.11
N LEU A 259 -11.67 -0.24 -5.67
CA LEU A 259 -11.35 -1.44 -6.47
C LEU A 259 -12.13 -1.47 -7.78
N SER A 260 -13.42 -1.11 -7.76
CA SER A 260 -14.27 -1.08 -8.97
C SER A 260 -13.81 -0.04 -9.99
N ILE A 261 -13.35 1.12 -9.52
CA ILE A 261 -12.83 2.20 -10.39
C ILE A 261 -11.57 1.74 -11.11
N VAL A 262 -10.63 1.12 -10.38
CA VAL A 262 -9.39 0.58 -10.97
C VAL A 262 -9.73 -0.54 -11.96
N ALA A 263 -10.62 -1.45 -11.59
CA ALA A 263 -11.01 -2.56 -12.44
C ALA A 263 -11.63 -2.10 -13.76
N PHE A 264 -12.54 -1.12 -13.69
CA PHE A 264 -13.19 -0.53 -14.86
C PHE A 264 -12.20 0.26 -15.73
N LYS A 265 -11.39 1.14 -15.14
CA LYS A 265 -10.46 1.99 -15.91
C LYS A 265 -9.37 1.21 -16.62
N ASN A 266 -8.89 0.12 -16.01
CA ASN A 266 -7.74 -0.63 -16.51
C ASN A 266 -8.13 -1.95 -17.21
N ASN A 267 -9.44 -2.17 -17.46
CA ASN A 267 -9.96 -3.41 -18.05
C ASN A 267 -9.45 -4.66 -17.32
N TYR A 268 -9.63 -4.71 -16.01
CA TYR A 268 -9.30 -5.91 -15.23
C TYR A 268 -10.45 -6.92 -15.31
N CYS A 269 -10.11 -8.21 -15.31
CA CYS A 269 -11.10 -9.28 -15.30
C CYS A 269 -11.42 -9.73 -13.86
N LYS A 270 -12.65 -10.20 -13.63
CA LYS A 270 -13.02 -10.92 -12.41
C LYS A 270 -12.33 -12.29 -12.42
N PRO A 271 -11.42 -12.62 -11.49
CA PRO A 271 -10.80 -13.93 -11.47
C PRO A 271 -11.78 -14.99 -10.92
N THR A 272 -11.71 -16.21 -11.45
CA THR A 272 -12.29 -17.39 -10.80
C THR A 272 -11.34 -17.91 -9.73
N LEU A 273 -11.89 -18.51 -8.68
CA LEU A 273 -11.10 -19.05 -7.56
C LEU A 273 -11.26 -20.57 -7.51
N ASN A 274 -10.17 -21.27 -7.18
CA ASN A 274 -10.17 -22.72 -6.98
C ASN A 274 -9.38 -23.13 -5.73
N SER A 275 -9.48 -24.40 -5.36
CA SER A 275 -8.69 -25.03 -4.29
C SER A 275 -7.85 -26.21 -4.82
N GLU A 276 -7.69 -26.30 -6.14
CA GLU A 276 -7.01 -27.40 -6.83
C GLU A 276 -5.50 -27.15 -6.93
N GLY A 277 -5.02 -25.99 -6.48
CA GLY A 277 -3.61 -25.63 -6.53
C GLY A 277 -3.19 -25.00 -7.85
N ILE A 278 -4.10 -24.79 -8.80
CA ILE A 278 -3.84 -24.29 -10.15
C ILE A 278 -3.92 -22.76 -10.20
N ILE A 279 -2.92 -22.13 -10.80
CA ILE A 279 -2.90 -20.72 -11.19
C ILE A 279 -2.79 -20.66 -12.71
N ASP A 280 -3.84 -20.22 -13.38
CA ASP A 280 -3.88 -20.02 -14.83
C ASP A 280 -4.30 -18.58 -15.14
N ILE A 281 -3.44 -17.83 -15.81
CA ILE A 281 -3.59 -16.40 -16.11
C ILE A 281 -3.36 -16.23 -17.61
N LYS A 282 -4.32 -15.61 -18.29
CA LYS A 282 -4.21 -15.26 -19.72
C LYS A 282 -3.93 -13.79 -19.89
N ASN A 283 -2.90 -13.47 -20.66
CA ASN A 283 -2.44 -12.11 -20.91
C ASN A 283 -2.35 -11.26 -19.63
N GLY A 284 -1.73 -11.83 -18.59
CA GLY A 284 -1.51 -11.11 -17.34
C GLY A 284 -0.60 -9.90 -17.55
N ARG A 285 -0.85 -8.82 -16.78
CA ARG A 285 -0.08 -7.58 -16.81
C ARG A 285 0.34 -7.18 -15.39
N HIS A 286 1.46 -6.48 -15.27
CA HIS A 286 1.93 -6.01 -13.97
C HIS A 286 1.18 -4.72 -13.57
N PRO A 287 0.33 -4.73 -12.52
CA PRO A 287 -0.66 -3.67 -12.26
C PRO A 287 -0.04 -2.28 -12.03
N VAL A 288 1.19 -2.25 -11.50
CA VAL A 288 1.92 -0.99 -11.28
C VAL A 288 2.64 -0.53 -12.55
N ILE A 289 3.35 -1.42 -13.25
CA ILE A 289 4.21 -1.05 -14.37
C ILE A 289 3.36 -0.66 -15.59
N GLU A 290 2.23 -1.34 -15.84
CA GLU A 290 1.34 -0.97 -16.93
C GLU A 290 0.83 0.47 -16.80
N SER A 291 0.54 0.92 -15.57
CA SER A 291 0.06 2.27 -15.28
C SER A 291 1.11 3.36 -15.53
N PHE A 292 2.39 3.04 -15.39
CA PHE A 292 3.49 3.95 -15.72
C PHE A 292 3.81 3.96 -17.22
N LEU A 293 3.65 2.80 -17.88
CA LEU A 293 3.99 2.62 -19.28
C LEU A 293 2.92 3.15 -20.24
N SER A 294 1.65 3.25 -19.83
CA SER A 294 0.53 3.73 -20.67
C SER A 294 0.80 5.08 -21.38
N SER A 295 1.76 5.86 -20.90
CA SER A 295 2.15 7.16 -21.45
C SER A 295 3.34 7.11 -22.43
N ILE A 296 4.09 5.99 -22.48
CA ILE A 296 5.40 5.89 -23.15
C ILE A 296 5.45 4.70 -24.12
N ASN A 297 4.97 3.52 -23.72
CA ASN A 297 5.01 2.27 -24.51
C ASN A 297 3.95 1.27 -24.02
N GLU A 298 3.53 0.33 -24.87
CA GLU A 298 2.59 -0.72 -24.46
C GLU A 298 3.26 -1.78 -23.55
N PHE A 299 2.55 -2.22 -22.49
CA PHE A 299 3.01 -3.34 -21.64
C PHE A 299 2.73 -4.66 -22.36
N ILE A 300 3.72 -5.56 -22.44
CA ILE A 300 3.57 -6.84 -23.14
C ILE A 300 2.99 -7.89 -22.17
N PRO A 301 1.75 -8.38 -22.39
CA PRO A 301 1.11 -9.31 -21.49
C PRO A 301 1.64 -10.74 -21.64
N ASN A 302 1.62 -11.49 -20.53
CA ASN A 302 2.16 -12.85 -20.48
C ASN A 302 1.19 -13.84 -19.86
N ASP A 303 1.15 -15.04 -20.44
CA ASP A 303 0.40 -16.16 -19.89
C ASP A 303 1.18 -16.79 -18.74
N THR A 304 0.46 -17.33 -17.76
CA THR A 304 1.03 -18.13 -16.67
C THR A 304 0.13 -19.32 -16.42
N ASN A 305 0.69 -20.51 -16.44
CA ASN A 305 0.01 -21.71 -15.96
C ASN A 305 0.97 -22.44 -15.02
N ILE A 306 0.59 -22.66 -13.77
CA ILE A 306 1.42 -23.35 -12.76
C ILE A 306 0.53 -24.04 -11.73
N GLY A 307 1.03 -25.12 -11.12
CA GLY A 307 0.39 -25.81 -10.01
C GLY A 307 -0.16 -27.19 -10.35
N GLN A 308 -0.11 -27.59 -11.63
CA GLN A 308 -0.32 -28.98 -12.04
C GLN A 308 0.84 -29.86 -11.56
N SER A 309 0.62 -31.16 -11.41
CA SER A 309 1.63 -32.09 -10.91
C SER A 309 2.90 -32.16 -11.78
N ASP A 310 2.76 -31.90 -13.08
CA ASP A 310 3.81 -31.87 -14.10
C ASP A 310 4.32 -30.45 -14.41
N ASN A 311 3.82 -29.43 -13.71
CA ASN A 311 4.19 -28.03 -13.89
C ASN A 311 4.02 -27.27 -12.57
N LEU A 312 4.72 -27.77 -11.55
CA LEU A 312 4.70 -27.23 -10.19
C LEU A 312 5.78 -26.16 -10.01
N ILE A 313 6.90 -26.32 -10.72
CA ILE A 313 8.04 -25.41 -10.67
C ILE A 313 8.35 -24.94 -12.08
N GLN A 314 8.54 -23.64 -12.25
CA GLN A 314 8.98 -23.04 -13.50
C GLN A 314 10.35 -22.43 -13.35
N ILE A 315 11.33 -22.93 -14.11
CA ILE A 315 12.66 -22.33 -14.20
C ILE A 315 12.63 -21.31 -15.34
N ILE A 316 12.83 -20.05 -14.99
CA ILE A 316 12.69 -18.92 -15.91
C ILE A 316 14.08 -18.39 -16.23
N THR A 317 14.51 -18.59 -17.47
CA THR A 317 15.83 -18.18 -17.97
C THR A 317 15.73 -17.00 -18.93
N GLY A 318 16.84 -16.30 -19.12
CA GLY A 318 16.93 -15.17 -20.04
C GLY A 318 17.88 -14.09 -19.54
N PRO A 319 18.23 -13.11 -20.38
CA PRO A 319 19.20 -12.09 -20.05
C PRO A 319 18.76 -11.20 -18.88
N ASN A 320 19.70 -10.49 -18.25
CA ASN A 320 19.35 -9.47 -17.26
C ASN A 320 18.54 -8.34 -17.95
N MET A 321 17.67 -7.67 -17.19
CA MET A 321 16.76 -6.60 -17.67
C MET A 321 15.70 -7.02 -18.72
N SER A 322 15.60 -8.31 -19.05
CA SER A 322 14.66 -8.83 -20.05
C SER A 322 13.20 -8.93 -19.58
N GLY A 323 12.95 -8.81 -18.27
CA GLY A 323 11.61 -8.86 -17.68
C GLY A 323 11.31 -10.06 -16.77
N LYS A 324 12.30 -10.91 -16.44
CA LYS A 324 12.11 -12.08 -15.54
C LYS A 324 11.48 -11.68 -14.20
N SER A 325 12.11 -10.74 -13.49
CA SER A 325 11.64 -10.24 -12.20
C SER A 325 10.26 -9.57 -12.30
N THR A 326 9.98 -8.90 -13.42
CA THR A 326 8.66 -8.30 -13.68
C THR A 326 7.58 -9.38 -13.81
N TYR A 327 7.84 -10.44 -14.57
CA TYR A 327 6.91 -11.54 -14.77
C TYR A 327 6.58 -12.27 -13.46
N ILE A 328 7.58 -12.63 -12.66
CA ILE A 328 7.33 -13.35 -11.40
C ILE A 328 6.61 -12.47 -10.36
N ARG A 329 6.97 -11.18 -10.26
CA ARG A 329 6.31 -10.23 -9.34
C ARG A 329 4.86 -9.98 -9.76
N GLN A 330 4.60 -9.90 -11.06
CA GLN A 330 3.25 -9.75 -11.60
C GLN A 330 2.33 -10.87 -11.12
N ILE A 331 2.78 -12.13 -11.19
CA ILE A 331 1.97 -13.28 -10.76
C ILE A 331 1.63 -13.16 -9.27
N ALA A 332 2.62 -12.79 -8.44
CA ALA A 332 2.42 -12.54 -7.01
C ALA A 332 1.33 -11.48 -6.75
N LEU A 333 1.43 -10.35 -7.46
CA LEU A 333 0.50 -9.24 -7.33
C LEU A 333 -0.91 -9.61 -7.80
N ILE A 334 -1.04 -10.38 -8.88
CA ILE A 334 -2.33 -10.90 -9.36
C ILE A 334 -2.98 -11.79 -8.31
N VAL A 335 -2.21 -12.67 -7.68
CA VAL A 335 -2.71 -13.55 -6.60
C VAL A 335 -3.16 -12.72 -5.38
N ILE A 336 -2.39 -11.71 -4.98
CA ILE A 336 -2.77 -10.80 -3.89
C ILE A 336 -4.05 -10.06 -4.24
N LEU A 337 -4.15 -9.47 -5.44
CA LEU A 337 -5.34 -8.76 -5.91
C LEU A 337 -6.57 -9.68 -5.92
N ALA A 338 -6.42 -10.92 -6.38
CA ALA A 338 -7.49 -11.90 -6.32
C ALA A 338 -7.93 -12.16 -4.86
N GLN A 339 -6.99 -12.42 -3.94
CA GLN A 339 -7.27 -12.74 -2.54
C GLN A 339 -7.75 -11.56 -1.68
N ILE A 340 -7.52 -10.30 -2.08
CA ILE A 340 -8.19 -9.16 -1.42
C ILE A 340 -9.64 -8.99 -1.89
N GLY A 341 -10.06 -9.70 -2.94
CA GLY A 341 -11.38 -9.60 -3.55
C GLY A 341 -11.49 -8.59 -4.68
N SER A 342 -10.37 -8.20 -5.28
CA SER A 342 -10.32 -7.32 -6.46
C SER A 342 -10.47 -8.10 -7.75
N PHE A 343 -10.74 -7.38 -8.85
CA PHE A 343 -10.45 -7.85 -10.19
C PHE A 343 -8.93 -7.76 -10.45
N VAL A 344 -8.45 -8.48 -11.47
CA VAL A 344 -7.01 -8.64 -11.74
C VAL A 344 -6.64 -8.21 -13.16
N PRO A 345 -5.40 -7.72 -13.37
CA PRO A 345 -4.90 -7.27 -14.68
C PRO A 345 -4.61 -8.45 -15.62
N ALA A 346 -5.65 -9.05 -16.19
CA ALA A 346 -5.59 -10.17 -17.14
C ALA A 346 -6.83 -10.19 -18.04
N ASP A 347 -6.81 -10.98 -19.10
CA ASP A 347 -8.00 -11.23 -19.93
C ASP A 347 -8.91 -12.27 -19.24
N SER A 348 -8.30 -13.29 -18.64
CA SER A 348 -8.95 -14.26 -17.78
C SER A 348 -7.97 -14.78 -16.74
N ALA A 349 -8.45 -15.12 -15.54
CA ALA A 349 -7.61 -15.69 -14.49
C ALA A 349 -8.39 -16.70 -13.65
N ASN A 350 -7.80 -17.88 -13.43
CA ASN A 350 -8.23 -18.89 -12.49
C ASN A 350 -7.15 -19.07 -11.42
N ILE A 351 -7.43 -18.66 -10.18
CA ILE A 351 -6.45 -18.52 -9.12
C ILE A 351 -6.76 -19.46 -7.97
N SER A 352 -5.85 -20.39 -7.68
CA SER A 352 -5.88 -21.14 -6.43
C SER A 352 -5.52 -20.23 -5.26
N ILE A 353 -6.25 -20.37 -4.15
CA ILE A 353 -5.88 -19.69 -2.91
C ILE A 353 -4.50 -20.15 -2.44
N VAL A 354 -3.65 -19.20 -2.08
CA VAL A 354 -2.36 -19.48 -1.44
C VAL A 354 -2.38 -19.08 0.02
N ASP A 355 -1.71 -19.88 0.86
CA ASP A 355 -1.59 -19.61 2.29
C ASP A 355 -0.52 -18.56 2.59
N LYS A 356 0.58 -18.57 1.81
CA LYS A 356 1.74 -17.69 1.94
C LYS A 356 2.37 -17.44 0.58
N ILE A 357 2.85 -16.23 0.37
CA ILE A 357 3.75 -15.88 -0.74
C ILE A 357 5.13 -15.66 -0.14
N PHE A 358 6.08 -16.47 -0.56
CA PHE A 358 7.48 -16.32 -0.18
C PHE A 358 8.24 -15.69 -1.32
N THR A 359 9.07 -14.70 -1.00
CA THR A 359 9.89 -14.02 -1.99
C THR A 359 11.32 -14.00 -1.52
N ARG A 360 12.23 -14.45 -2.38
CA ARG A 360 13.65 -14.12 -2.33
C ARG A 360 13.94 -13.37 -3.62
N ILE A 361 13.86 -12.04 -3.53
CA ILE A 361 14.10 -11.15 -4.65
C ILE A 361 15.23 -10.23 -4.22
N GLY A 362 16.33 -10.19 -4.98
CA GLY A 362 17.50 -9.39 -4.65
C GLY A 362 17.08 -7.96 -4.25
N ALA A 363 17.27 -7.63 -2.97
CA ALA A 363 17.05 -6.29 -2.48
C ALA A 363 18.15 -5.38 -3.04
N SER A 364 17.77 -4.18 -3.49
CA SER A 364 18.73 -3.07 -3.58
C SER A 364 19.33 -2.87 -2.19
N ASP A 365 20.63 -3.11 -2.09
CA ASP A 365 21.48 -3.12 -0.90
C ASP A 365 20.90 -2.42 0.34
N ASN A 366 20.34 -3.21 1.25
CA ASN A 366 20.17 -2.79 2.64
C ASN A 366 21.33 -3.35 3.46
N LEU A 367 22.44 -2.62 3.45
CA LEU A 367 23.69 -2.87 4.16
C LEU A 367 23.58 -2.71 5.70
N TYR A 368 22.43 -3.05 6.30
CA TYR A 368 22.19 -2.87 7.73
C TYR A 368 22.14 -4.19 8.49
N LYS A 369 23.28 -4.58 9.08
CA LYS A 369 23.47 -5.32 10.36
C LYS A 369 24.85 -6.02 10.52
N GLY A 370 25.79 -5.83 9.60
CA GLY A 370 27.12 -6.48 9.68
C GLY A 370 27.12 -7.95 9.27
N GLU A 371 26.04 -8.44 8.66
CA GLU A 371 25.96 -9.77 8.06
C GLU A 371 26.27 -9.69 6.55
N SER A 372 26.99 -10.70 6.01
CA SER A 372 27.24 -10.82 4.57
C SER A 372 25.93 -10.87 3.79
N THR A 373 25.86 -10.23 2.62
CA THR A 373 24.70 -10.27 1.71
C THR A 373 24.28 -11.70 1.37
N PHE A 374 25.25 -12.59 1.20
CA PHE A 374 25.01 -14.01 0.98
C PHE A 374 24.42 -14.72 2.21
N MET A 375 24.82 -14.33 3.43
CA MET A 375 24.25 -14.89 4.66
C MET A 375 22.78 -14.48 4.83
N VAL A 376 22.45 -13.21 4.52
CA VAL A 376 21.07 -12.72 4.54
C VAL A 376 20.21 -13.50 3.52
N GLU A 377 20.73 -13.66 2.31
CA GLU A 377 20.10 -14.49 1.28
C GLU A 377 19.84 -15.94 1.75
N MET A 378 20.84 -16.60 2.35
CA MET A 378 20.68 -17.97 2.84
C MET A 378 19.69 -18.07 4.01
N LYS A 379 19.62 -17.04 4.87
CA LYS A 379 18.59 -16.98 5.93
C LYS A 379 17.19 -16.82 5.36
N GLU A 380 17.02 -15.98 4.32
CA GLU A 380 15.75 -15.83 3.61
C GLU A 380 15.34 -17.17 2.99
N VAL A 381 16.21 -17.84 2.24
CA VAL A 381 15.95 -19.18 1.67
C VAL A 381 15.61 -20.19 2.75
N ASN A 382 16.37 -20.26 3.84
CA ASN A 382 16.07 -21.17 4.96
C ASN A 382 14.69 -20.89 5.58
N ASN A 383 14.28 -19.63 5.69
CA ASN A 383 12.93 -19.28 6.14
C ASN A 383 11.84 -19.81 5.16
N ILE A 384 12.09 -19.72 3.86
CA ILE A 384 11.21 -20.29 2.83
C ILE A 384 11.11 -21.81 3.02
N LEU A 385 12.26 -22.51 3.06
CA LEU A 385 12.29 -23.98 3.14
C LEU A 385 11.64 -24.52 4.42
N ARG A 386 11.72 -23.79 5.54
CA ARG A 386 11.14 -24.21 6.82
C ARG A 386 9.63 -24.02 6.92
N TYR A 387 9.08 -22.97 6.33
CA TYR A 387 7.70 -22.55 6.59
C TYR A 387 6.77 -22.58 5.37
N ALA A 388 7.31 -22.82 4.17
CA ALA A 388 6.51 -23.07 2.99
C ALA A 388 5.71 -24.36 3.12
N THR A 389 4.51 -24.34 2.55
CA THR A 389 3.64 -25.51 2.43
C THR A 389 3.38 -25.80 0.95
N LYS A 390 2.75 -26.94 0.66
CA LYS A 390 2.26 -27.28 -0.68
C LYS A 390 1.28 -26.25 -1.28
N ASN A 391 0.65 -25.43 -0.42
CA ASN A 391 -0.32 -24.42 -0.81
C ASN A 391 0.32 -23.03 -0.98
N SER A 392 1.60 -22.88 -0.69
CA SER A 392 2.31 -21.61 -0.84
C SER A 392 2.63 -21.30 -2.31
N LEU A 393 3.01 -20.05 -2.57
CA LEU A 393 3.65 -19.61 -3.81
C LEU A 393 5.05 -19.11 -3.49
N LEU A 394 6.05 -19.73 -4.10
CA LEU A 394 7.45 -19.41 -3.90
C LEU A 394 7.98 -18.64 -5.11
N ILE A 395 8.61 -17.50 -4.86
CA ILE A 395 9.21 -16.64 -5.88
C ILE A 395 10.68 -16.49 -5.53
N LEU A 396 11.53 -17.11 -6.32
CA LEU A 396 12.98 -17.17 -6.12
C LEU A 396 13.63 -16.49 -7.33
N ASP A 397 14.31 -15.38 -7.10
CA ASP A 397 14.95 -14.57 -8.14
C ASP A 397 16.47 -14.54 -7.88
N GLU A 398 17.21 -15.21 -8.75
CA GLU A 398 18.68 -15.24 -8.79
C GLU A 398 19.35 -15.76 -7.49
N VAL A 399 18.78 -16.81 -6.90
CA VAL A 399 19.33 -17.47 -5.72
C VAL A 399 20.73 -18.04 -6.02
N GLY A 400 21.68 -17.80 -5.13
CA GLY A 400 23.05 -18.31 -5.21
C GLY A 400 24.05 -17.38 -5.88
N ARG A 401 23.65 -16.17 -6.30
CA ARG A 401 24.55 -15.20 -6.96
C ARG A 401 25.66 -14.63 -6.06
N GLY A 402 25.47 -14.63 -4.74
CA GLY A 402 26.39 -13.99 -3.79
C GLY A 402 27.67 -14.77 -3.46
N THR A 403 27.93 -15.90 -4.13
CA THR A 403 29.06 -16.80 -3.84
C THR A 403 29.75 -17.28 -5.13
N SER A 404 30.71 -18.21 -5.02
CA SER A 404 31.35 -18.83 -6.18
C SER A 404 30.31 -19.45 -7.13
N THR A 405 30.57 -19.43 -8.44
CA THR A 405 29.59 -19.86 -9.45
C THR A 405 29.13 -21.30 -9.23
N PHE A 406 30.07 -22.21 -8.96
CA PHE A 406 29.77 -23.62 -8.71
C PHE A 406 29.07 -23.85 -7.37
N ASP A 407 29.43 -23.14 -6.30
CA ASP A 407 28.72 -23.26 -5.01
C ASP A 407 27.28 -22.73 -5.14
N GLY A 408 27.11 -21.59 -5.83
CA GLY A 408 25.81 -20.96 -6.08
C GLY A 408 24.89 -21.85 -6.89
N LEU A 409 25.40 -22.43 -7.99
CA LEU A 409 24.69 -23.42 -8.81
C LEU A 409 24.30 -24.65 -7.99
N SER A 410 25.25 -25.22 -7.24
CA SER A 410 25.03 -26.42 -6.42
C SER A 410 23.95 -26.20 -5.37
N LEU A 411 23.95 -25.04 -4.70
CA LEU A 411 22.93 -24.68 -3.74
C LEU A 411 21.57 -24.47 -4.42
N ALA A 412 21.51 -23.73 -5.53
CA ALA A 412 20.28 -23.51 -6.28
C ALA A 412 19.63 -24.83 -6.72
N TRP A 413 20.45 -25.76 -7.24
CA TRP A 413 20.03 -27.12 -7.58
C TRP A 413 19.46 -27.86 -6.38
N ALA A 414 20.22 -27.94 -5.27
CA ALA A 414 19.80 -28.65 -4.06
C ALA A 414 18.52 -28.05 -3.46
N ILE A 415 18.34 -26.74 -3.54
CA ILE A 415 17.13 -26.03 -3.10
C ILE A 415 15.93 -26.45 -3.96
N LEU A 416 16.07 -26.42 -5.29
CA LEU A 416 15.02 -26.85 -6.21
C LEU A 416 14.65 -28.32 -5.97
N GLU A 417 15.64 -29.19 -5.84
CA GLU A 417 15.44 -30.61 -5.52
C GLU A 417 14.67 -30.77 -4.20
N TYR A 418 15.06 -30.07 -3.14
CA TYR A 418 14.37 -30.11 -1.86
C TYR A 418 12.90 -29.65 -2.00
N ILE A 419 12.64 -28.57 -2.74
CA ILE A 419 11.29 -28.09 -2.99
C ILE A 419 10.46 -29.15 -3.72
N THR A 420 11.00 -29.81 -4.77
CA THR A 420 10.28 -30.85 -5.51
C THR A 420 9.93 -32.07 -4.65
N LYS A 421 10.84 -32.52 -3.78
CA LYS A 421 10.69 -33.76 -3.02
C LYS A 421 9.90 -33.55 -1.73
N ASN A 422 10.17 -32.46 -1.01
CA ASN A 422 9.71 -32.29 0.37
C ASN A 422 8.52 -31.33 0.48
N ILE A 423 8.56 -30.18 -0.20
CA ILE A 423 7.58 -29.10 -0.01
C ILE A 423 6.42 -29.21 -1.01
N LYS A 424 6.74 -29.48 -2.28
CA LYS A 424 5.78 -29.60 -3.39
C LYS A 424 4.90 -28.37 -3.54
N SER A 425 5.54 -27.19 -3.53
CA SER A 425 4.89 -25.89 -3.65
C SER A 425 5.05 -25.29 -5.04
N LYS A 426 4.09 -24.45 -5.45
CA LYS A 426 4.18 -23.68 -6.70
C LYS A 426 5.41 -22.78 -6.63
N THR A 427 6.34 -22.92 -7.56
CA THR A 427 7.61 -22.20 -7.50
C THR A 427 7.95 -21.55 -8.83
N LEU A 428 8.17 -20.24 -8.80
CA LEU A 428 8.73 -19.48 -9.92
C LEU A 428 10.19 -19.20 -9.60
N PHE A 429 11.10 -19.81 -10.36
CA PHE A 429 12.54 -19.75 -10.15
C PHE A 429 13.21 -19.00 -11.30
N ALA A 430 13.44 -17.70 -11.15
CA ALA A 430 14.18 -16.92 -12.13
C ALA A 430 15.69 -17.09 -11.90
N THR A 431 16.42 -17.47 -12.95
CA THR A 431 17.85 -17.78 -12.84
C THR A 431 18.65 -17.31 -14.06
N HIS A 432 19.96 -17.31 -13.87
CA HIS A 432 20.98 -17.12 -14.91
C HIS A 432 21.83 -18.37 -15.11
N TYR A 433 21.67 -19.38 -14.26
CA TYR A 433 22.29 -20.69 -14.41
C TYR A 433 21.54 -21.48 -15.48
N HIS A 434 22.18 -21.70 -16.63
CA HIS A 434 21.62 -22.48 -17.73
C HIS A 434 21.66 -23.98 -17.43
N GLU A 435 22.59 -24.41 -16.58
CA GLU A 435 22.77 -25.78 -16.11
C GLU A 435 21.54 -26.31 -15.35
N LEU A 436 20.71 -25.40 -14.81
CA LEU A 436 19.45 -25.77 -14.16
C LEU A 436 18.34 -26.14 -15.16
N ILE A 437 18.50 -25.86 -16.46
CA ILE A 437 17.52 -26.23 -17.50
C ILE A 437 17.36 -27.76 -17.55
N ASP A 438 18.43 -28.51 -17.35
CA ASP A 438 18.43 -29.98 -17.42
C ASP A 438 17.60 -30.63 -16.31
N LEU A 439 17.23 -29.89 -15.27
CA LEU A 439 16.34 -30.36 -14.21
C LEU A 439 14.96 -30.78 -14.71
N GLU A 440 14.46 -30.22 -15.82
CA GLU A 440 13.20 -30.65 -16.45
C GLU A 440 13.27 -32.12 -16.93
N HIS A 441 14.44 -32.61 -17.33
CA HIS A 441 14.63 -34.02 -17.71
C HIS A 441 14.66 -34.96 -16.50
N THR A 442 15.05 -34.45 -15.34
CA THR A 442 15.17 -35.23 -14.10
C THR A 442 13.89 -35.24 -13.29
N PHE A 443 13.18 -34.11 -13.24
CA PHE A 443 11.97 -33.93 -12.43
C PHE A 443 10.78 -33.54 -13.30
N ALA A 444 9.83 -34.47 -13.43
CA ALA A 444 8.63 -34.28 -14.27
C ALA A 444 7.76 -33.06 -13.89
N CYS A 445 7.91 -32.53 -12.66
CA CYS A 445 7.17 -31.37 -12.18
C CYS A 445 7.82 -30.02 -12.47
N ILE A 446 9.02 -30.02 -13.08
CA ILE A 446 9.77 -28.83 -13.47
C ILE A 446 9.51 -28.54 -14.95
N LYS A 447 9.23 -27.28 -15.29
CA LYS A 447 9.12 -26.79 -16.66
C LYS A 447 10.03 -25.61 -16.91
N ASN A 448 10.75 -25.63 -18.03
CA ASN A 448 11.55 -24.49 -18.43
C ASN A 448 10.70 -23.44 -19.16
N LYS A 449 10.99 -22.19 -18.84
CA LYS A 449 10.46 -21.00 -19.49
C LYS A 449 11.64 -20.08 -19.84
N HIS A 450 11.51 -19.34 -20.92
CA HIS A 450 12.49 -18.31 -21.27
C HIS A 450 11.82 -17.07 -21.82
N ILE A 451 12.55 -15.95 -21.77
CA ILE A 451 12.11 -14.72 -22.43
C ILE A 451 12.54 -14.75 -23.89
N GLN A 452 11.59 -14.47 -24.78
CA GLN A 452 11.83 -14.40 -26.21
C GLN A 452 12.73 -13.22 -26.56
N VAL A 453 13.76 -13.52 -27.35
CA VAL A 453 14.77 -12.59 -27.84
C VAL A 453 14.79 -12.69 -29.37
N ILE A 454 14.68 -11.55 -30.06
CA ILE A 454 14.90 -11.49 -31.51
C ILE A 454 16.31 -10.95 -31.76
N GLU A 455 17.10 -11.70 -32.52
CA GLU A 455 18.39 -11.26 -33.07
C GLU A 455 18.14 -10.65 -34.47
N ASP A 456 18.39 -9.36 -34.63
CA ASP A 456 18.50 -8.75 -35.96
C ASP A 456 19.92 -9.02 -36.49
N LYS A 457 20.02 -9.99 -37.40
CA LYS A 457 21.28 -10.42 -37.99
C LYS A 457 21.88 -9.40 -38.94
N GLU A 458 21.08 -8.47 -39.49
CA GLU A 458 21.56 -7.47 -40.43
C GLU A 458 22.23 -6.31 -39.70
N ASN A 459 21.68 -5.92 -38.54
CA ASN A 459 22.20 -4.81 -37.72
C ASN A 459 23.05 -5.27 -36.52
N ASP A 460 23.19 -6.59 -36.30
CA ASP A 460 23.82 -7.19 -35.11
C ASP A 460 23.21 -6.62 -33.80
N GLU A 461 21.89 -6.43 -33.81
CA GLU A 461 21.11 -5.89 -32.70
C GLU A 461 20.22 -6.95 -32.06
N ILE A 462 19.86 -6.74 -30.79
CA ILE A 462 18.97 -7.63 -30.06
C ILE A 462 17.76 -6.85 -29.54
N VAL A 463 16.57 -7.37 -29.80
CA VAL A 463 15.30 -6.82 -29.30
C VAL A 463 14.69 -7.79 -28.29
N PHE A 464 14.45 -7.30 -27.08
CA PHE A 464 13.74 -8.04 -26.03
C PHE A 464 12.24 -7.86 -26.21
N LEU A 465 11.56 -8.93 -26.64
CA LEU A 465 10.10 -8.92 -26.79
C LEU A 465 9.35 -9.03 -25.47
N ARG A 466 10.04 -9.28 -24.35
CA ARG A 466 9.44 -9.42 -23.00
C ARG A 466 8.29 -10.44 -22.94
N LYS A 467 8.21 -11.35 -23.91
CA LYS A 467 7.25 -12.46 -23.99
C LYS A 467 7.88 -13.72 -23.42
N ILE A 468 7.17 -14.41 -22.53
CA ILE A 468 7.57 -15.69 -21.94
C ILE A 468 7.14 -16.82 -22.86
N MET A 469 8.08 -17.72 -23.17
CA MET A 469 7.91 -18.88 -24.04
C MET A 469 8.33 -20.15 -23.29
N ASP A 470 7.81 -21.30 -23.74
CA ASP A 470 8.21 -22.62 -23.26
C ASP A 470 9.63 -23.00 -23.68
N GLY A 471 10.31 -23.78 -22.83
CA GLY A 471 11.66 -24.28 -23.05
C GLY A 471 12.74 -23.42 -22.40
N GLY A 472 13.96 -23.95 -22.35
CA GLY A 472 15.15 -23.25 -21.86
C GLY A 472 15.72 -22.29 -22.90
N ALA A 473 16.41 -21.23 -22.45
CA ALA A 473 17.13 -20.35 -23.35
C ALA A 473 18.38 -21.04 -23.91
N ASN A 474 18.52 -21.06 -25.25
CA ASN A 474 19.65 -21.70 -25.94
C ASN A 474 20.98 -20.92 -25.87
N LYS A 475 20.96 -19.66 -25.42
CA LYS A 475 22.15 -18.78 -25.38
C LYS A 475 22.08 -17.77 -24.25
N SER A 476 23.26 -17.37 -23.78
CA SER A 476 23.45 -16.21 -22.91
C SER A 476 23.71 -14.94 -23.73
N TYR A 477 22.96 -13.86 -23.44
CA TYR A 477 23.03 -12.60 -24.21
C TYR A 477 23.82 -11.49 -23.49
N GLY A 478 24.67 -11.82 -22.51
CA GLY A 478 25.38 -10.84 -21.70
C GLY A 478 26.23 -9.85 -22.51
N ILE A 479 26.98 -10.36 -23.51
CA ILE A 479 27.80 -9.52 -24.40
C ILE A 479 26.92 -8.60 -25.27
N ALA A 480 25.77 -9.08 -25.72
CA ALA A 480 24.85 -8.28 -26.52
C ALA A 480 24.18 -7.17 -25.70
N VAL A 481 23.84 -7.44 -24.43
CA VAL A 481 23.36 -6.42 -23.49
C VAL A 481 24.44 -5.34 -23.26
N ALA A 482 25.71 -5.75 -23.14
CA ALA A 482 26.81 -4.80 -23.02
C ALA A 482 26.98 -3.91 -24.28
N LYS A 483 26.75 -4.47 -25.47
CA LYS A 483 26.73 -3.69 -26.72
C LYS A 483 25.60 -2.65 -26.70
N LEU A 484 24.39 -3.05 -26.30
CA LEU A 484 23.24 -2.14 -26.15
C LEU A 484 23.48 -1.03 -25.11
N ALA A 485 24.27 -1.31 -24.07
CA ALA A 485 24.68 -0.32 -23.07
C ALA A 485 25.73 0.68 -23.58
N GLY A 486 26.21 0.52 -24.82
CA GLY A 486 27.16 1.43 -25.46
C GLY A 486 28.63 1.16 -25.12
N LEU A 487 28.98 -0.08 -24.73
CA LEU A 487 30.39 -0.42 -24.48
C LEU A 487 31.23 -0.38 -25.78
N PRO A 488 32.53 -0.03 -25.70
CA PRO A 488 33.40 0.02 -26.87
C PRO A 488 33.47 -1.31 -27.63
N MET A 489 33.40 -1.25 -28.96
CA MET A 489 33.42 -2.46 -29.80
C MET A 489 34.66 -3.33 -29.63
N GLU A 490 35.81 -2.75 -29.28
CA GLU A 490 37.02 -3.50 -28.94
C GLU A 490 36.83 -4.42 -27.74
N VAL A 491 36.13 -3.94 -26.70
CA VAL A 491 35.79 -4.73 -25.51
C VAL A 491 34.81 -5.84 -25.89
N ILE A 492 33.75 -5.51 -26.64
CA ILE A 492 32.75 -6.48 -27.11
C ILE A 492 33.41 -7.61 -27.91
N ASN A 493 34.25 -7.27 -28.88
CA ASN A 493 34.94 -8.25 -29.72
C ASN A 493 35.90 -9.12 -28.90
N ARG A 494 36.64 -8.53 -27.95
CA ARG A 494 37.52 -9.29 -27.06
C ARG A 494 36.73 -10.24 -26.16
N SER A 495 35.60 -9.80 -25.61
CA SER A 495 34.73 -10.63 -24.79
C SER A 495 34.17 -11.84 -25.55
N LYS A 496 33.79 -11.68 -26.83
CA LYS A 496 33.34 -12.81 -27.68
C LYS A 496 34.41 -13.90 -27.80
N ILE A 497 35.66 -13.50 -28.09
CA ILE A 497 36.79 -14.42 -28.20
C ILE A 497 37.05 -15.17 -26.89
N ILE A 498 36.94 -14.49 -25.75
CA ILE A 498 37.13 -15.11 -24.43
C ILE A 498 36.00 -16.10 -24.14
N LEU A 499 34.74 -15.73 -24.41
CA LEU A 499 33.58 -16.61 -24.19
C LEU A 499 33.70 -17.91 -24.97
N ASP A 500 34.04 -17.85 -26.26
CA ASP A 500 34.25 -19.04 -27.11
C ASP A 500 35.32 -19.99 -26.54
N SER A 501 36.30 -19.47 -25.79
CA SER A 501 37.34 -20.27 -25.15
C SER A 501 36.90 -20.91 -23.84
N ILE A 502 35.94 -20.29 -23.14
CA ILE A 502 35.38 -20.78 -21.87
C ILE A 502 34.33 -21.85 -22.16
N GLU A 503 33.40 -21.62 -23.09
CA GLU A 503 32.36 -22.60 -23.46
C GLU A 503 32.97 -23.93 -23.91
N LYS A 504 34.08 -23.89 -24.66
CA LYS A 504 34.83 -25.10 -25.06
C LYS A 504 35.40 -25.89 -23.88
N LYS A 505 35.71 -25.24 -22.76
CA LYS A 505 36.21 -25.88 -21.53
C LYS A 505 35.05 -26.36 -20.64
N GLU A 506 33.97 -25.60 -20.53
CA GLU A 506 32.80 -25.94 -19.71
C GLU A 506 32.06 -27.17 -20.23
N ILE A 507 31.91 -27.34 -21.55
CA ILE A 507 31.35 -28.57 -22.16
C ILE A 507 32.12 -29.84 -21.73
N GLN A 508 33.40 -29.68 -21.39
CA GLN A 508 34.25 -30.79 -20.92
C GLN A 508 33.98 -31.12 -19.44
N ILE A 509 33.62 -30.12 -18.63
CA ILE A 509 33.34 -30.25 -17.19
C ILE A 509 31.88 -30.69 -16.93
N GLU A 510 30.91 -30.19 -17.72
CA GLU A 510 29.49 -30.58 -17.61
C GLU A 510 29.28 -32.08 -17.82
N LYS A 511 30.02 -32.70 -18.74
CA LYS A 511 29.99 -34.16 -18.96
C LYS A 511 30.39 -34.93 -17.70
N ASP A 512 31.41 -34.47 -16.99
CA ASP A 512 31.89 -35.12 -15.77
C ASP A 512 30.91 -34.98 -14.59
N ILE A 513 30.20 -33.84 -14.50
CA ILE A 513 29.20 -33.59 -13.44
C ILE A 513 27.92 -34.38 -13.70
N ILE A 514 27.42 -34.40 -14.93
CA ILE A 514 26.22 -35.17 -15.31
C ILE A 514 26.48 -36.67 -15.12
N ASP A 515 27.67 -37.17 -15.46
CA ASP A 515 28.05 -38.56 -15.23
C ASP A 515 28.13 -38.92 -13.73
N SER A 516 28.47 -37.97 -12.85
CA SER A 516 28.50 -38.19 -11.40
C SER A 516 27.11 -38.22 -10.73
N SER A 517 26.09 -37.60 -11.33
CA SER A 517 24.70 -37.64 -10.84
C SER A 517 23.94 -38.91 -11.28
N ASN A 518 24.44 -39.62 -12.30
CA ASN A 518 23.90 -40.91 -12.75
C ASN A 518 24.46 -42.14 -12.01
N VAL A 519 25.18 -41.95 -10.89
CA VAL A 519 25.78 -43.06 -10.11
C VAL A 519 24.76 -43.72 -9.18
N ILE A 520 23.72 -44.32 -9.77
CA ILE A 520 23.12 -45.57 -9.26
C ILE A 520 22.98 -46.53 -10.43
N LYS A 521 24.13 -47.00 -10.94
CA LYS A 521 24.40 -48.34 -11.53
C LYS A 521 25.59 -48.29 -12.49
N THR A 522 26.80 -48.18 -11.95
CA THR A 522 27.99 -48.71 -12.61
C THR A 522 28.86 -49.35 -11.53
N LYS A 523 28.79 -50.68 -11.43
CA LYS A 523 29.81 -51.46 -10.72
C LYS A 523 31.12 -51.22 -11.46
N VAL A 524 31.99 -50.38 -10.91
CA VAL A 524 33.39 -50.28 -11.33
C VAL A 524 34.27 -50.71 -10.17
N ASN A 525 34.59 -52.01 -10.18
CA ASN A 525 35.72 -52.73 -9.59
C ASN A 525 36.44 -52.16 -8.35
N ASP A 526 35.76 -52.21 -7.20
CA ASP A 526 36.37 -52.03 -5.88
C ASP A 526 37.58 -52.95 -5.63
N LYS A 527 37.63 -54.15 -6.22
CA LYS A 527 38.73 -55.12 -6.08
C LYS A 527 40.06 -54.65 -6.69
N ILE A 528 40.02 -53.99 -7.85
CA ILE A 528 41.24 -53.50 -8.52
C ILE A 528 41.79 -52.31 -7.74
N ILE A 529 40.91 -51.42 -7.29
CA ILE A 529 41.28 -50.22 -6.53
C ILE A 529 41.85 -50.60 -5.14
N THR A 530 41.24 -51.57 -4.45
CA THR A 530 41.80 -52.06 -3.17
C THR A 530 43.15 -52.76 -3.34
N ASN A 531 43.34 -53.56 -4.39
CA ASN A 531 44.63 -54.17 -4.66
C ASN A 531 45.71 -53.14 -4.99
N LEU A 532 45.41 -52.13 -5.82
CA LEU A 532 46.36 -51.06 -6.14
C LEU A 532 46.79 -50.25 -4.91
N ASN A 533 45.87 -49.97 -3.99
CA ASN A 533 46.16 -49.21 -2.77
C ASN A 533 47.02 -49.98 -1.74
N SER A 534 47.12 -51.30 -1.85
CA SER A 534 47.90 -52.14 -0.92
C SER A 534 49.33 -52.45 -1.40
N ILE A 535 49.69 -52.04 -2.62
CA ILE A 535 51.01 -52.30 -3.20
C ILE A 535 52.00 -51.21 -2.76
N ASN A 536 53.11 -51.64 -2.16
CA ASN A 536 54.24 -50.74 -1.87
C ASN A 536 55.35 -50.95 -2.93
N ILE A 537 55.43 -50.02 -3.86
CA ILE A 537 56.31 -50.07 -5.04
C ILE A 537 57.80 -50.13 -4.65
N GLU A 538 58.19 -49.58 -3.50
CA GLU A 538 59.58 -49.55 -3.05
C GLU A 538 60.08 -50.88 -2.49
N LYS A 539 59.17 -51.85 -2.25
CA LYS A 539 59.48 -53.13 -1.61
C LYS A 539 59.28 -54.35 -2.51
N ILE A 540 58.95 -54.14 -3.78
CA ILE A 540 58.71 -55.21 -4.75
C ILE A 540 59.81 -55.26 -5.80
N SER A 541 60.21 -56.47 -6.17
CA SER A 541 61.14 -56.69 -7.27
C SER A 541 60.46 -56.47 -8.63
N PRO A 542 61.20 -56.15 -9.70
CA PRO A 542 60.62 -55.97 -11.03
C PRO A 542 59.79 -57.17 -11.51
N MET A 543 60.17 -58.39 -11.12
CA MET A 543 59.46 -59.61 -11.52
C MET A 543 58.14 -59.80 -10.78
N GLU A 544 58.07 -59.40 -9.51
CA GLU A 544 56.82 -59.37 -8.73
C GLU A 544 55.86 -58.30 -9.23
N ALA A 545 56.38 -57.14 -9.65
CA ALA A 545 55.58 -56.08 -10.25
C ALA A 545 54.87 -56.55 -11.54
N PHE A 546 55.57 -57.32 -12.40
CA PHE A 546 54.95 -57.92 -13.58
C PHE A 546 53.89 -58.98 -13.23
N GLY A 547 54.10 -59.77 -12.18
CA GLY A 547 53.11 -60.73 -11.69
C GLY A 547 51.83 -60.05 -11.20
N ILE A 548 51.96 -59.03 -10.36
CA ILE A 548 50.83 -58.25 -9.82
C ILE A 548 50.07 -57.56 -10.96
N LEU A 549 50.78 -57.01 -11.95
CA LEU A 549 50.14 -56.40 -13.11
C LEU A 549 49.34 -57.43 -13.92
N ASN A 550 49.86 -58.65 -14.08
CA ASN A 550 49.17 -59.72 -14.79
C ASN A 550 47.91 -60.17 -14.02
N ASP A 551 47.95 -60.23 -12.70
CA ASP A 551 46.78 -60.55 -11.86
C ASP A 551 45.69 -59.48 -11.96
N LEU A 552 46.07 -58.19 -11.94
CA LEU A 552 45.14 -57.08 -12.16
C LEU A 552 44.51 -57.11 -13.56
N ILE A 553 45.29 -57.47 -14.58
CA ILE A 553 44.79 -57.66 -15.95
C ILE A 553 43.80 -58.83 -16.01
N ASN A 554 44.07 -59.93 -15.30
CA ASN A 554 43.17 -61.08 -15.25
C ASN A 554 41.85 -60.75 -14.53
N ILE A 555 41.90 -60.00 -13.41
CA ILE A 555 40.70 -59.51 -12.72
C ILE A 555 39.87 -58.60 -13.64
N ALA A 556 40.51 -57.67 -14.35
CA ALA A 556 39.85 -56.79 -15.31
C ALA A 556 39.24 -57.53 -16.52
N LYS A 557 39.81 -58.68 -16.89
CA LYS A 557 39.26 -59.54 -17.95
C LYS A 557 38.09 -60.40 -17.46
N SER A 558 38.13 -60.90 -16.23
CA SER A 558 37.04 -61.71 -15.65
C SER A 558 35.77 -60.93 -15.31
N ASP A 559 35.85 -59.60 -15.16
CA ASP A 559 34.69 -58.75 -14.90
C ASP A 559 34.00 -58.24 -16.20
N ASN A 560 34.54 -58.59 -17.38
CA ASN A 560 33.99 -58.25 -18.70
C ASN A 560 33.35 -59.46 -19.43
N GLU A 561 33.30 -60.64 -18.79
CA GLU A 561 32.43 -61.78 -19.14
C GLU A 561 31.22 -61.81 -18.21
#